data_AF-A0AAV4HPI5-F1
#
_entry.id   AF-A0AAV4HPI5-F1
#
_cell.length_a   1.000
_cell.length_b   1.000
_cell.length_c   1.000
_cell.angle_alpha   90.00
_cell.angle_beta   90.00
_cell.angle_gamma   90.00
#
_symmetry.space_group_name_H-M   'P 1'
#
loop_
_entity.id
_entity.type
_entity.pdbx_description
1 polymer ?
#
loop_
_entity_poly.entity_id
_entity_poly.type
_entity_poly.pdbx_seq_one_letter_code
_entity_poly.pdbx_strand_id
1 'polypeptide(L)'
;MEKVLHAIFVLGLITWAQGLDLHLEKNDLSVPGGDGFCAVLTCEDNTNAGTFSSPVKDQARSTVQLINSISSIAVFKKVSSRSIDKGNSSQEVLVASVTAAYPNVTEMDNGRKVDGVLESRRARVRVELFRQEDCEAEFTCQVRGVDSQNTE
;
A
#
# COMPACT_ATOMS: atom_id res chain seq x y z
N MET A 1 -46.51 3.23 -8.58
CA MET A 1 -45.25 4.02 -8.59
C MET A 1 -44.29 3.66 -7.44
N GLU A 2 -44.64 2.75 -6.52
CA GLU A 2 -43.77 2.37 -5.37
C GLU A 2 -42.70 1.31 -5.70
N LYS A 3 -42.88 0.54 -6.79
CA LYS A 3 -41.93 -0.52 -7.19
C LYS A 3 -40.68 0.03 -7.89
N VAL A 4 -40.74 1.25 -8.43
CA VAL A 4 -39.61 1.90 -9.11
C VAL A 4 -38.62 2.47 -8.09
N LEU A 5 -39.10 2.86 -6.91
CA LEU A 5 -38.28 3.45 -5.86
C LEU A 5 -37.31 2.44 -5.22
N HIS A 6 -37.70 1.16 -5.15
CA HIS A 6 -36.85 0.09 -4.61
C HIS A 6 -35.70 -0.30 -5.55
N ALA A 7 -35.87 -0.17 -6.86
CA ALA A 7 -34.83 -0.51 -7.84
C ALA A 7 -33.67 0.50 -7.82
N ILE A 8 -33.94 1.76 -7.48
CA ILE A 8 -32.92 2.82 -7.40
C ILE A 8 -32.04 2.67 -6.15
N PHE A 9 -32.59 2.13 -5.05
CA PHE A 9 -31.87 1.99 -3.78
C PHE A 9 -30.84 0.84 -3.80
N VAL A 10 -31.05 -0.19 -4.62
CA VAL A 10 -30.12 -1.33 -4.74
C VAL A 10 -28.98 -1.06 -5.73
N LEU A 11 -29.19 -0.20 -6.74
CA LEU A 11 -28.17 0.11 -7.75
C LEU A 11 -27.07 1.09 -7.28
N GLY A 12 -27.22 1.73 -6.12
CA GLY A 12 -26.31 2.77 -5.64
C GLY A 12 -25.13 2.29 -4.76
N LEU A 13 -25.05 1.00 -4.41
CA LEU A 13 -24.07 0.49 -3.43
C LEU A 13 -22.85 -0.21 -4.04
N ILE A 14 -22.75 -0.29 -5.36
CA ILE A 14 -21.56 -0.83 -6.05
C ILE A 14 -20.62 0.33 -6.42
N THR A 15 -20.30 1.20 -5.47
CA THR A 15 -19.21 2.16 -5.63
C THR A 15 -17.91 1.44 -5.32
N TRP A 16 -17.07 1.35 -6.35
CA TRP A 16 -15.87 0.54 -6.40
C TRP A 16 -14.85 0.99 -5.36
N ALA A 17 -14.41 0.08 -4.50
CA ALA A 17 -13.22 0.27 -3.69
C ALA A 17 -11.98 0.22 -4.61
N GLN A 18 -11.66 1.34 -5.24
CA GLN A 18 -10.37 1.56 -5.88
C GLN A 18 -9.49 2.25 -4.85
N GLY A 19 -8.36 1.65 -4.50
CA GLY A 19 -7.49 2.19 -3.48
C GLY A 19 -6.22 1.37 -3.29
N LEU A 20 -5.36 1.92 -2.44
CA LEU A 20 -4.16 1.27 -1.97
C LEU A 20 -4.54 0.04 -1.13
N ASP A 21 -4.07 -1.13 -1.53
CA ASP A 21 -4.24 -2.37 -0.80
C ASP A 21 -2.92 -2.78 -0.15
N LEU A 22 -3.00 -3.12 1.14
CA LEU A 22 -1.89 -3.63 1.92
C LEU A 22 -2.36 -4.89 2.64
N HIS A 23 -1.75 -6.01 2.29
CA HIS A 23 -2.12 -7.31 2.85
C HIS A 23 -0.88 -8.11 3.25
N LEU A 24 -0.96 -8.75 4.42
CA LEU A 24 0.06 -9.67 4.94
C LEU A 24 -0.53 -11.07 5.00
N GLU A 25 -0.02 -11.96 4.16
CA GLU A 25 -0.38 -13.38 4.13
C GLU A 25 0.64 -14.18 4.93
N LYS A 26 0.21 -14.83 6.01
CA LYS A 26 1.09 -15.66 6.84
C LYS A 26 1.09 -17.09 6.30
N ASN A 27 2.28 -17.68 6.21
CA ASN A 27 2.44 -19.09 5.88
C ASN A 27 2.50 -19.92 7.16
N ASP A 28 1.48 -20.73 7.41
CA ASP A 28 1.47 -21.70 8.52
C ASP A 28 2.30 -22.96 8.22
N LEU A 29 2.82 -23.07 7.00
CA LEU A 29 3.53 -24.25 6.52
C LEU A 29 4.99 -24.20 6.92
N SER A 30 5.27 -24.74 8.11
CA SER A 30 6.59 -25.27 8.48
C SER A 30 6.88 -26.51 7.63
N VAL A 31 7.21 -26.32 6.36
CA VAL A 31 7.66 -27.41 5.48
C VAL A 31 9.05 -27.85 5.97
N PRO A 32 9.22 -29.09 6.45
CA PRO A 32 10.54 -29.58 6.82
C PRO A 32 11.39 -29.68 5.55
N GLY A 33 12.45 -28.87 5.46
CA GLY A 33 13.42 -28.90 4.35
C GLY A 33 13.25 -27.83 3.27
N GLY A 34 12.32 -26.87 3.44
CA GLY A 34 12.27 -25.68 2.60
C GLY A 34 12.79 -24.45 3.35
N ASP A 35 13.62 -23.63 2.71
CA ASP A 35 13.93 -22.26 3.13
C ASP A 35 12.65 -21.40 3.00
N GLY A 36 11.67 -21.66 3.86
CA GLY A 36 10.35 -21.07 3.79
C GLY A 36 10.33 -19.66 4.37
N PHE A 37 9.75 -18.71 3.63
CA PHE A 37 9.31 -17.44 4.20
C PHE A 37 8.10 -17.69 5.12
N CYS A 38 8.03 -16.99 6.26
CA CYS A 38 6.92 -17.09 7.21
C CYS A 38 5.73 -16.18 6.86
N ALA A 39 5.94 -15.17 6.02
CA ALA A 39 4.85 -14.34 5.51
C ALA A 39 5.21 -13.66 4.18
N VAL A 40 4.18 -13.25 3.45
CA VAL A 40 4.26 -12.43 2.24
C VAL A 40 3.49 -11.15 2.48
N LEU A 41 4.19 -10.03 2.43
CA LEU A 41 3.59 -8.71 2.46
C LEU A 41 3.42 -8.21 1.02
N THR A 42 2.21 -7.88 0.63
CA THR A 42 1.92 -7.27 -0.66
C THR A 42 1.34 -5.88 -0.43
N CYS A 43 1.98 -4.86 -1.00
CA CYS A 43 1.37 -3.58 -1.21
C CYS A 43 1.13 -3.36 -2.70
N GLU A 44 -0.09 -3.01 -3.07
CA GLU A 44 -0.47 -2.78 -4.45
C GLU A 44 -1.42 -1.59 -4.56
N ASP A 45 -1.15 -0.70 -5.51
CA ASP A 45 -2.10 0.32 -5.92
C ASP A 45 -2.76 -0.10 -7.23
N ASN A 46 -4.07 -0.34 -7.15
CA ASN A 46 -4.94 -0.70 -8.26
C ASN A 46 -5.79 0.48 -8.75
N THR A 47 -5.49 1.70 -8.32
CA THR A 47 -6.18 2.87 -8.88
C THR A 47 -5.78 3.02 -10.34
N ASN A 48 -6.77 2.92 -11.23
CA ASN A 48 -6.59 3.41 -12.59
C ASN A 48 -6.29 4.91 -12.46
N ALA A 49 -5.04 5.31 -12.71
CA ALA A 49 -4.61 6.71 -12.70
C ALA A 49 -5.68 7.58 -13.38
N GLY A 50 -6.44 8.35 -12.58
CA GLY A 50 -7.68 8.96 -13.03
C GLY A 50 -8.47 9.66 -11.93
N THR A 51 -8.51 9.15 -10.69
CA THR A 51 -9.24 9.83 -9.61
C THR A 51 -8.82 9.33 -8.23
N PHE A 52 -7.94 10.04 -7.53
CA PHE A 52 -7.83 9.91 -6.08
C PHE A 52 -8.74 10.96 -5.44
N SER A 53 -9.87 10.53 -4.88
CA SER A 53 -10.68 11.36 -4.01
C SER A 53 -10.20 11.18 -2.57
N SER A 54 -9.27 12.03 -2.11
CA SER A 54 -9.01 12.12 -0.66
C SER A 54 -10.27 12.64 0.04
N PRO A 55 -10.80 11.96 1.08
CA PRO A 55 -11.88 12.50 1.88
C PRO A 55 -11.27 13.53 2.84
N VAL A 56 -10.89 14.69 2.32
CA VAL A 56 -10.64 15.86 3.17
C VAL A 56 -12.00 16.35 3.63
N LYS A 57 -12.40 15.92 4.84
CA LYS A 57 -13.39 16.64 5.63
C LYS A 57 -12.76 18.00 5.94
N ASP A 58 -13.03 18.99 5.11
CA ASP A 58 -13.34 20.35 5.52
C ASP A 58 -13.71 21.20 4.30
N GLN A 59 -14.52 22.22 4.58
CA GLN A 59 -15.32 22.99 3.64
C GLN A 59 -14.55 23.65 2.49
N ALA A 60 -15.27 23.79 1.36
CA ALA A 60 -15.08 24.70 0.24
C ALA A 60 -14.03 24.33 -0.83
N ARG A 61 -14.55 24.12 -2.05
CA ARG A 61 -13.83 23.81 -3.31
C ARG A 61 -13.05 22.50 -3.31
N SER A 62 -13.78 21.43 -3.57
CA SER A 62 -13.22 20.15 -4.00
C SER A 62 -12.49 20.35 -5.34
N THR A 63 -11.20 20.66 -5.26
CA THR A 63 -10.30 20.66 -6.41
C THR A 63 -9.81 19.22 -6.51
N VAL A 64 -10.45 18.44 -7.39
CA VAL A 64 -10.03 17.07 -7.66
C VAL A 64 -8.60 17.14 -8.20
N GLN A 65 -7.60 16.80 -7.38
CA GLN A 65 -6.24 16.66 -7.84
C GLN A 65 -6.14 15.34 -8.61
N LEU A 66 -6.12 15.45 -9.94
CA LEU A 66 -5.79 14.31 -10.79
C LEU A 66 -4.30 14.02 -10.63
N ILE A 67 -3.99 12.95 -9.89
CA ILE A 67 -2.69 12.29 -9.97
C ILE A 67 -2.59 11.70 -11.38
N ASN A 68 -1.60 12.16 -12.14
CA ASN A 68 -1.38 11.75 -13.53
C ASN A 68 -0.60 10.45 -13.61
N SER A 69 0.33 10.22 -12.68
CA SER A 69 1.12 9.00 -12.59
C SER A 69 1.66 8.77 -11.19
N ILE A 70 1.88 7.51 -10.83
CA ILE A 70 2.53 7.11 -9.57
C ILE A 70 4.05 7.33 -9.71
N SER A 71 4.66 8.09 -8.80
CA SER A 71 6.10 8.33 -8.78
C SER A 71 6.86 7.33 -7.90
N SER A 72 6.24 6.86 -6.82
CA SER A 72 6.83 5.85 -5.94
C SER A 72 5.81 5.09 -5.10
N ILE A 73 6.20 3.89 -4.68
CA ILE A 73 5.52 3.07 -3.68
C ILE A 73 6.55 2.59 -2.67
N ALA A 74 6.22 2.67 -1.38
CA ALA A 74 7.14 2.30 -0.31
C ALA A 74 6.40 1.58 0.82
N VAL A 75 7.07 0.59 1.39
CA VAL A 75 6.60 -0.20 2.52
C VAL A 75 7.48 0.11 3.72
N PHE A 76 6.86 0.38 4.86
CA PHE A 76 7.55 0.65 6.11
C PHE A 76 7.13 -0.33 7.19
N LYS A 77 8.06 -0.68 8.07
CA LYS A 77 7.82 -1.44 9.31
C LYS A 77 7.67 -0.44 10.45
N LYS A 78 6.60 -0.56 11.24
CA LYS A 78 6.45 0.22 12.47
C LYS A 78 7.33 -0.37 13.58
N VAL A 79 8.12 0.48 14.22
CA VAL A 79 8.93 0.15 15.39
C VAL A 79 8.41 0.96 16.56
N SER A 80 7.90 0.25 17.57
CA SER A 80 7.50 0.86 18.83
C SER A 80 8.76 1.24 19.62
N SER A 81 9.01 2.55 19.76
CA SER A 81 10.04 3.03 20.69
C SER A 81 9.55 2.77 22.11
N ARG A 82 10.19 1.86 22.84
CA ARG A 82 9.94 1.63 24.28
C ARG A 82 10.57 2.72 25.15
N SER A 83 10.56 3.97 24.70
CA SER A 83 11.05 5.09 25.50
C SER A 83 9.94 5.62 26.39
N ILE A 84 10.20 5.64 27.70
CA ILE A 84 9.31 6.01 28.81
C ILE A 84 8.87 7.49 28.77
N ASP A 85 9.39 8.30 27.84
CA ASP A 85 9.10 9.72 27.77
C ASP A 85 8.03 10.05 26.73
N LYS A 86 6.92 10.62 27.23
CA LYS A 86 5.80 11.27 26.55
C LYS A 86 6.09 11.74 25.11
N GLY A 87 5.85 10.85 24.16
CA GLY A 87 5.84 11.19 22.74
C GLY A 87 5.51 9.95 21.94
N ASN A 88 4.25 9.81 21.52
CA ASN A 88 3.77 8.65 20.76
C ASN A 88 4.25 8.71 19.29
N SER A 89 5.55 8.92 19.05
CA SER A 89 6.13 8.87 17.71
C SER A 89 6.57 7.44 17.43
N SER A 90 5.70 6.64 16.81
CA SER A 90 6.12 5.37 16.22
C SER A 90 7.17 5.65 15.14
N GLN A 91 8.35 5.08 15.29
CA GLN A 91 9.39 5.21 14.27
C GLN A 91 9.07 4.23 13.14
N GLU A 92 9.10 4.70 11.90
CA GLU A 92 8.93 3.87 10.71
C GLU A 92 10.30 3.57 10.09
N VAL A 93 10.54 2.31 9.73
CA VAL A 93 11.77 1.86 9.05
C VAL A 93 11.41 1.40 7.65
N LEU A 94 12.10 1.91 6.64
CA LEU A 94 11.89 1.51 5.25
C LEU A 94 12.22 0.03 5.06
N VAL A 95 11.29 -0.71 4.46
CA VAL A 95 11.44 -2.14 4.15
C VAL A 95 11.76 -2.33 2.67
N ALA A 96 11.04 -1.61 1.81
CA ALA A 96 11.18 -1.70 0.36
C ALA A 96 10.61 -0.44 -0.28
N SER A 97 11.18 -0.03 -1.41
CA SER A 97 10.59 1.02 -2.26
C SER A 97 10.86 0.77 -3.73
N VAL A 98 9.95 1.27 -4.56
CA VAL A 98 10.09 1.32 -6.01
C VAL A 98 9.78 2.75 -6.42
N THR A 99 10.57 3.28 -7.35
CA THR A 99 10.48 4.68 -7.78
C THR A 99 10.53 4.76 -9.30
N ALA A 100 10.15 5.90 -9.88
CA ALA A 100 10.26 6.11 -11.32
C ALA A 100 11.71 5.95 -11.86
N ALA A 101 12.72 6.21 -11.01
CA ALA A 101 14.13 6.00 -11.35
C ALA A 101 14.54 4.52 -11.32
N TYR A 102 13.93 3.74 -10.42
CA TYR A 102 14.16 2.30 -10.26
C TYR A 102 12.81 1.58 -10.29
N PRO A 103 12.20 1.45 -11.49
CA PRO A 103 10.83 0.99 -11.61
C PRO A 103 10.67 -0.53 -11.45
N ASN A 104 11.77 -1.28 -11.47
CA ASN A 104 11.76 -2.72 -11.23
C ASN A 104 12.87 -3.04 -10.23
N VAL A 105 12.52 -3.76 -9.17
CA VAL A 105 13.46 -4.16 -8.11
C VAL A 105 13.25 -5.64 -7.83
N THR A 106 14.33 -6.41 -7.85
CA THR A 106 14.37 -7.78 -7.32
C THR A 106 15.63 -7.88 -6.49
N GLU A 107 15.48 -7.93 -5.17
CA GLU A 107 16.62 -7.99 -4.25
C GLU A 107 16.33 -8.87 -3.04
N MET A 108 17.39 -9.34 -2.41
CA MET A 108 17.31 -10.10 -1.17
C MET A 108 18.23 -9.43 -0.16
N ASP A 109 17.65 -8.93 0.94
CA ASP A 109 18.38 -8.25 1.99
C ASP A 109 17.73 -8.50 3.36
N ASN A 110 18.54 -8.54 4.42
CA ASN A 110 18.09 -8.58 5.81
C ASN A 110 17.06 -9.68 6.15
N GLY A 111 17.13 -10.84 5.48
CA GLY A 111 16.16 -11.92 5.66
C GLY A 111 14.80 -11.62 5.02
N ARG A 112 14.80 -10.87 3.92
CA ARG A 112 13.65 -10.53 3.12
C ARG A 112 14.01 -10.65 1.64
N LYS A 113 13.05 -11.04 0.82
CA LYS A 113 13.15 -10.94 -0.63
C LYS A 113 12.09 -9.94 -1.11
N VAL A 114 12.52 -8.95 -1.88
CA VAL A 114 11.70 -7.86 -2.39
C VAL A 114 11.57 -8.03 -3.90
N ASP A 115 10.34 -8.05 -4.38
CA ASP A 115 9.97 -7.98 -5.79
C ASP A 115 9.05 -6.77 -5.98
N GLY A 116 9.51 -5.78 -6.74
CA GLY A 116 8.84 -4.50 -6.91
C GLY A 116 8.71 -4.10 -8.37
N VAL A 117 7.57 -3.52 -8.73
CA VAL A 117 7.26 -3.03 -10.07
C VAL A 117 6.46 -1.72 -9.99
N LEU A 118 6.86 -0.75 -10.80
CA LEU A 118 6.19 0.53 -11.01
C LEU A 118 5.98 0.73 -12.52
N GLU A 119 4.72 0.71 -12.91
CA GLU A 119 4.23 0.97 -14.24
C GLU A 119 3.32 2.21 -14.21
N SER A 120 2.99 2.76 -15.38
CA SER A 120 2.21 4.00 -15.49
C SER A 120 0.84 3.96 -14.79
N ARG A 121 0.31 2.77 -14.47
CA ARG A 121 -1.02 2.58 -13.86
C ARG A 121 -1.05 1.54 -12.74
N ARG A 122 0.11 1.04 -12.35
CA ARG A 122 0.21 -0.03 -11.37
C ARG A 122 1.49 0.15 -10.59
N ALA A 123 1.39 0.15 -9.28
CA ALA A 123 2.55 0.08 -8.41
C ALA A 123 2.37 -1.10 -7.47
N ARG A 124 3.37 -1.99 -7.41
CA ARG A 124 3.32 -3.16 -6.55
C ARG A 124 4.67 -3.43 -5.92
N VAL A 125 4.65 -3.72 -4.63
CA VAL A 125 5.77 -4.23 -3.86
C VAL A 125 5.34 -5.51 -3.17
N ARG A 126 6.06 -6.60 -3.40
CA ARG A 126 5.89 -7.88 -2.74
C ARG A 126 7.15 -8.20 -1.95
N VAL A 127 6.99 -8.48 -0.65
CA VAL A 127 8.10 -8.81 0.25
C VAL A 127 7.84 -10.18 0.87
N GLU A 128 8.72 -11.15 0.59
CA GLU A 128 8.78 -12.41 1.31
C GLU A 128 9.62 -12.22 2.58
N LEU A 129 9.04 -12.52 3.74
CA LEU A 129 9.65 -12.32 5.06
C LEU A 129 10.13 -13.66 5.61
N PHE A 130 11.42 -13.76 5.94
CA PHE A 130 12.01 -15.01 6.43
C PHE A 130 12.26 -14.98 7.96
N ARG A 131 12.24 -13.79 8.58
CA ARG A 131 12.44 -13.65 10.03
C ARG A 131 11.10 -13.60 10.76
N GLN A 132 10.98 -14.38 11.83
CA GLN A 132 9.77 -14.41 12.67
C GLN A 132 9.39 -13.02 13.22
N GLU A 133 10.38 -12.22 13.59
CA GLU A 133 10.20 -10.84 14.09
C GLU A 133 9.60 -9.88 13.06
N ASP A 134 9.69 -10.20 11.77
CA ASP A 134 9.06 -9.45 10.69
C ASP A 134 7.66 -9.99 10.40
N CYS A 135 7.44 -11.29 10.53
CA CYS A 135 6.14 -11.94 10.29
C CYS A 135 5.06 -11.57 11.33
N GLU A 136 5.48 -11.05 12.49
CA GLU A 136 4.60 -10.55 13.54
C GLU A 136 4.58 -9.01 13.61
N ALA A 137 5.28 -8.33 12.71
CA ALA A 137 5.37 -6.87 12.71
C ALA A 137 4.13 -6.20 12.07
N GLU A 138 3.98 -4.92 12.38
CA GLU A 138 3.01 -4.04 11.72
C GLU A 138 3.68 -3.24 10.61
N PHE A 139 2.98 -3.11 9.48
CA PHE A 139 3.49 -2.44 8.28
C PHE A 139 2.55 -1.34 7.82
N THR A 140 3.13 -0.35 7.14
CA THR A 140 2.40 0.68 6.40
C THR A 140 2.86 0.69 4.97
N CYS A 141 1.96 1.10 4.08
CA CYS A 141 2.30 1.34 2.70
C CYS A 141 1.94 2.76 2.32
N GLN A 142 2.82 3.39 1.56
CA GLN A 142 2.67 4.74 1.08
C GLN A 142 2.89 4.76 -0.42
N VAL A 143 2.02 5.47 -1.12
CA VAL A 143 2.12 5.73 -2.55
C VAL A 143 2.21 7.22 -2.75
N ARG A 144 3.15 7.66 -3.59
CA ARG A 144 3.26 9.05 -4.02
C ARG A 144 2.99 9.11 -5.51
N GLY A 145 2.19 10.09 -5.88
CA GLY A 145 1.89 10.41 -7.26
C GLY A 145 2.42 11.80 -7.60
N VAL A 146 2.53 12.07 -8.89
CA VAL A 146 2.71 13.43 -9.41
C VAL A 146 1.41 13.91 -10.02
N ASP A 147 1.08 15.17 -9.79
CA ASP A 147 -0.06 15.80 -10.43
C ASP A 147 0.21 16.18 -11.90
N SER A 148 -0.80 16.73 -12.56
CA SER A 148 -0.70 17.22 -13.94
C SER A 148 0.35 18.32 -14.19
N GLN A 149 0.88 18.94 -13.14
CA GLN A 149 1.92 19.97 -13.20
C GLN A 149 3.31 19.41 -12.86
N ASN A 150 3.44 18.09 -12.70
CA ASN A 150 4.63 17.38 -12.22
C ASN A 150 5.06 17.83 -10.82
N THR A 151 4.13 18.31 -10.00
CA THR A 151 4.36 18.52 -8.58
C THR A 151 4.04 17.23 -7.81
N GLU A 152 4.97 16.82 -6.94
CA GLU A 152 4.86 15.67 -6.02
C GLU A 152 3.99 15.98 -4.80
#